data_AF-A0A0F8WDR5-F1
#
_entry.id   AF-A0A0F8WDR5-F1
#
_cell.length_a   1.000
_cell.length_b   1.000
_cell.length_c   1.000
_cell.angle_alpha   90.00
_cell.angle_beta   90.00
_cell.angle_gamma   90.00
#
_symmetry.space_group_name_H-M   'P 1'
#
loop_
_entity.id
_entity.type
_entity.pdbx_description
1 polymer ?
#
loop_
_entity_poly.entity_id
_entity_poly.type
_entity_poly.pdbx_seq_one_letter_code
_entity_poly.pdbx_strand_id
1 'polypeptide(L)'
;MSIMVYIPTPFRRLAGNQTYVRVEGSSVAEVLNNLGSQYPEMRHMIFDESDEVPGHINIYVNNQEMHTLQGKETPLEDGDEIAVIPAIAGGQVLTEDQVNRYSRHIIMPQVGSLGQRKLMAAKVLIIGAGGLGSPSALYLTLAGVGTIGIADFDIVDLS
;
A
#
# COMPACT_ATOMS: atom_id res chain seq x y z
N MET A 1 6.88 -4.27 25.88
CA MET A 1 5.93 -3.14 25.98
C MET A 1 4.62 -3.58 25.35
N SER A 2 3.47 -3.10 25.82
CA SER A 2 2.16 -3.51 25.30
C SER A 2 1.78 -2.64 24.10
N ILE A 3 1.81 -3.25 22.92
CA ILE A 3 1.57 -2.57 21.64
C ILE A 3 0.17 -2.91 21.13
N MET A 4 -0.53 -1.91 20.60
CA MET A 4 -1.85 -2.09 19.99
C MET A 4 -1.68 -2.43 18.51
N VAL A 5 -2.06 -3.64 18.11
CA VAL A 5 -2.00 -4.05 16.69
C VAL A 5 -3.38 -3.96 16.06
N TYR A 6 -3.55 -3.09 15.07
CA TYR A 6 -4.76 -3.01 14.25
C TYR A 6 -4.87 -4.22 13.32
N ILE A 7 -6.02 -4.89 13.38
CA ILE A 7 -6.36 -6.04 12.55
C ILE A 7 -7.35 -5.63 11.44
N PRO A 8 -6.92 -5.63 10.17
CA PRO A 8 -7.77 -5.25 9.03
C PRO A 8 -8.86 -6.28 8.79
N THR A 9 -9.94 -5.87 8.12
CA THR A 9 -11.13 -6.71 7.89
C THR A 9 -10.85 -8.13 7.39
N PRO A 10 -9.93 -8.38 6.43
CA PRO A 10 -9.66 -9.76 5.99
C PRO A 10 -9.06 -10.66 7.08
N PHE A 11 -8.38 -10.07 8.07
CA PHE A 11 -7.70 -10.80 9.13
C PHE A 11 -8.51 -10.88 10.42
N ARG A 12 -9.61 -10.12 10.55
CA ARG A 12 -10.41 -10.09 11.78
C ARG A 12 -10.93 -11.45 12.20
N ARG A 13 -11.35 -12.30 11.26
CA ARG A 13 -11.84 -13.65 11.59
C ARG A 13 -10.77 -14.50 12.26
N LEU A 14 -9.50 -14.27 11.92
CA LEU A 14 -8.34 -14.97 12.49
C LEU A 14 -8.00 -14.45 13.89
N ALA A 15 -8.36 -13.20 14.20
CA ALA A 15 -8.16 -12.54 15.49
C ALA A 15 -9.43 -12.48 16.35
N GLY A 16 -10.31 -13.49 16.28
CA GLY A 16 -11.52 -13.55 17.11
C GLY A 16 -12.51 -12.39 16.87
N ASN A 17 -12.55 -11.85 15.65
CA ASN A 17 -13.31 -10.66 15.25
C ASN A 17 -12.93 -9.36 15.97
N GLN A 18 -11.73 -9.28 16.55
CA GLN A 18 -11.23 -8.07 17.17
C GLN A 18 -10.64 -7.11 16.14
N THR A 19 -10.91 -5.81 16.28
CA THR A 19 -10.30 -4.75 15.45
C THR A 19 -8.88 -4.43 15.91
N TYR A 20 -8.59 -4.69 17.19
CA TYR A 20 -7.29 -4.48 17.80
C TYR A 20 -6.96 -5.65 18.70
N VAL A 21 -5.69 -6.06 18.67
CA VAL A 21 -5.14 -7.05 19.59
C VAL A 21 -3.94 -6.45 20.30
N ARG A 22 -3.74 -6.82 21.57
CA ARG A 22 -2.54 -6.42 22.31
C ARG A 22 -1.46 -7.46 22.12
N VAL A 23 -0.27 -6.99 21.75
CA VAL A 23 0.90 -7.84 21.56
C VAL A 23 2.07 -7.20 22.29
N GLU A 24 2.83 -8.01 23.01
CA GLU A 24 4.04 -7.52 23.66
C GLU A 24 5.21 -7.48 22.69
N GLY A 25 6.03 -6.44 22.77
CA GLY A 25 7.31 -6.38 22.06
C GLY A 25 8.05 -5.08 22.36
N SER A 26 9.32 -5.02 21.94
CA SER A 26 10.18 -3.85 22.03
C SER A 26 10.57 -3.26 20.68
N SER A 27 10.38 -4.02 19.60
CA SER A 27 10.57 -3.59 18.22
C SER A 27 9.46 -4.11 17.31
N VAL A 28 9.36 -3.56 16.11
CA VAL A 28 8.41 -4.04 15.09
C VAL A 28 8.63 -5.53 14.79
N ALA A 29 9.88 -5.99 14.65
CA ALA A 29 10.19 -7.40 14.42
C ALA A 29 9.64 -8.31 15.52
N GLU A 30 9.84 -7.92 16.79
CA GLU A 30 9.39 -8.69 17.95
C GLU A 30 7.86 -8.75 18.01
N VAL A 31 7.18 -7.62 17.79
CA VAL A 31 5.71 -7.58 17.78
C VAL A 31 5.14 -8.45 16.66
N LEU A 32 5.69 -8.42 15.45
CA LEU A 32 5.19 -9.23 14.34
C LEU A 32 5.41 -10.73 14.59
N ASN A 33 6.55 -11.10 15.18
CA ASN A 33 6.83 -12.47 15.58
C ASN A 33 5.88 -12.98 16.67
N ASN A 34 5.62 -12.16 17.68
CA ASN A 34 4.70 -12.49 18.77
C ASN A 34 3.25 -12.56 18.27
N LEU A 35 2.85 -11.66 17.37
CA LEU A 35 1.56 -11.70 16.70
C LEU A 35 1.39 -12.99 15.88
N GLY A 36 2.41 -13.36 15.09
CA GLY A 36 2.39 -14.60 14.31
C GLY A 36 2.38 -15.87 15.17
N SER A 37 3.01 -15.82 16.36
CA SER A 37 2.98 -16.92 17.33
C SER A 37 1.61 -17.06 18.00
N GLN A 38 0.95 -15.94 18.29
CA GLN A 38 -0.38 -15.90 18.89
C GLN A 38 -1.49 -16.27 17.88
N TYR A 39 -1.30 -15.92 16.61
CA TYR A 39 -2.25 -16.18 15.52
C TYR A 39 -1.55 -16.90 14.35
N PRO A 40 -1.35 -18.24 14.42
CA PRO A 40 -0.60 -18.99 13.41
C PRO A 40 -1.13 -18.84 11.98
N GLU A 41 -2.46 -18.82 11.81
CA GLU A 41 -3.07 -18.60 10.48
C GLU A 41 -2.75 -17.21 9.90
N MET A 42 -2.56 -16.21 10.77
CA MET A 42 -2.17 -14.86 10.35
C MET A 42 -0.69 -14.79 9.96
N ARG A 43 0.17 -15.61 10.58
CA ARG A 43 1.61 -15.64 10.28
C ARG A 43 1.87 -15.88 8.78
N HIS A 44 1.17 -16.86 8.19
CA HIS A 44 1.29 -17.19 6.76
C HIS A 44 0.86 -16.06 5.81
N MET A 45 0.14 -15.06 6.33
CA MET A 45 -0.28 -13.89 5.57
C MET A 45 0.66 -12.68 5.77
N ILE A 46 1.38 -12.65 6.90
CA ILE A 46 2.28 -11.55 7.27
C ILE A 46 3.72 -11.83 6.83
N PHE A 47 4.12 -13.11 6.79
CA PHE A 47 5.46 -13.57 6.44
C PHE A 47 5.43 -14.53 5.26
N ASP A 48 6.49 -14.51 4.45
CA ASP A 48 6.74 -15.51 3.40
C ASP A 48 7.50 -16.75 3.94
N GLU A 49 7.87 -17.66 3.04
CA GLU A 49 8.63 -18.88 3.38
C GLU A 49 10.03 -18.60 3.92
N SER A 50 10.57 -17.39 3.72
CA SER A 50 11.89 -16.95 4.22
C SER A 50 11.81 -16.17 5.54
N ASP A 51 10.62 -16.11 6.16
CA ASP A 51 10.35 -15.32 7.38
C ASP A 51 10.51 -13.80 7.17
N GLU A 52 10.34 -13.35 5.94
CA GLU A 52 10.36 -11.95 5.54
C GLU A 52 8.96 -11.39 5.36
N VAL A 53 8.78 -10.08 5.61
CA VAL A 53 7.49 -9.42 5.38
C VAL A 53 7.35 -9.19 3.86
N PRO A 54 6.36 -9.81 3.19
CA PRO A 54 6.21 -9.66 1.75
C PRO A 54 5.92 -8.21 1.38
N GLY A 55 6.36 -7.77 0.20
CA GLY A 55 6.07 -6.41 -0.27
C GLY A 55 4.57 -6.09 -0.38
N HIS A 56 3.70 -7.10 -0.48
CA HIS A 56 2.26 -6.89 -0.48
C HIS A 56 1.66 -6.64 0.92
N ILE A 57 2.46 -6.60 1.99
CA ILE A 57 2.06 -6.24 3.34
C ILE A 57 2.73 -4.91 3.72
N ASN A 58 1.93 -3.91 4.05
CA ASN A 58 2.43 -2.63 4.54
C ASN A 58 2.28 -2.59 6.06
N ILE A 59 3.33 -2.14 6.73
CA ILE A 59 3.38 -2.01 8.18
C ILE A 59 3.52 -0.54 8.52
N TYR A 60 2.63 -0.06 9.38
CA TYR A 60 2.64 1.30 9.89
C TYR A 60 2.87 1.29 11.39
N VAL A 61 3.69 2.20 11.88
CA VAL A 61 3.86 2.50 13.31
C VAL A 61 3.37 3.93 13.53
N ASN A 62 2.33 4.12 14.35
CA ASN A 62 1.75 5.45 14.63
C ASN A 62 1.46 6.28 13.35
N ASN A 63 0.84 5.64 12.34
CA ASN A 63 0.55 6.20 11.00
C ASN A 63 1.76 6.52 10.11
N GLN A 64 2.99 6.12 10.47
CA GLN A 64 4.17 6.23 9.62
C GLN A 64 4.57 4.87 9.06
N GLU A 65 4.93 4.79 7.77
CA GLU A 65 5.32 3.52 7.16
C GLU A 65 6.66 3.04 7.71
N MET A 66 6.76 1.75 8.04
CA MET A 66 7.95 1.13 8.63
C MET A 66 9.23 1.40 7.82
N HIS A 67 9.13 1.50 6.48
CA HIS A 67 10.26 1.78 5.61
C HIS A 67 10.80 3.22 5.74
N THR A 68 9.99 4.16 6.26
CA THR A 68 10.42 5.54 6.56
C THR A 68 11.09 5.67 7.93
N LEU A 69 11.09 4.58 8.70
CA LEU A 69 11.66 4.46 10.05
C LEU A 69 12.94 3.60 9.99
N GLN A 70 13.18 2.76 11.00
CA GLN A 70 14.32 1.84 11.07
C GLN A 70 13.94 0.42 10.61
N GLY A 71 12.90 0.29 9.77
CA GLY A 71 12.46 -1.02 9.29
C GLY A 71 11.95 -1.91 10.43
N LYS A 72 12.31 -3.19 10.37
CA LYS A 72 12.02 -4.21 11.39
C LYS A 72 12.61 -3.86 12.78
N GLU A 73 13.70 -3.11 12.81
CA GLU A 73 14.39 -2.70 14.04
C GLU A 73 13.80 -1.43 14.67
N THR A 74 12.72 -0.88 14.11
CA THR A 74 12.05 0.30 14.68
C THR A 74 11.66 0.03 16.15
N PRO A 75 12.22 0.78 17.11
CA PRO A 75 11.87 0.64 18.52
C PRO A 75 10.45 1.13 18.75
N LEU A 76 9.76 0.49 19.70
CA LEU A 76 8.38 0.81 20.05
C LEU A 76 8.29 1.24 21.51
N GLU A 77 7.31 2.08 21.83
CA GLU A 77 6.98 2.48 23.19
C GLU A 77 5.64 1.87 23.64
N ASP A 78 5.40 1.84 24.96
CA ASP A 78 4.14 1.34 25.50
C ASP A 78 2.96 2.20 25.00
N GLY A 79 1.95 1.55 24.42
CA GLY A 79 0.80 2.23 23.83
C GLY A 79 0.94 2.59 22.35
N ASP A 80 2.10 2.34 21.71
CA ASP A 80 2.23 2.50 20.26
C ASP A 80 1.22 1.65 19.49
N GLU A 81 0.83 2.14 18.32
CA GLU A 81 -0.06 1.44 17.41
C GLU A 81 0.69 0.93 16.18
N ILE A 82 0.55 -0.38 15.92
CA ILE A 82 1.01 -1.01 14.68
C ILE A 82 -0.19 -1.38 13.82
N ALA A 83 -0.19 -0.97 12.55
CA ALA A 83 -1.18 -1.46 11.59
C ALA A 83 -0.51 -2.38 10.57
N VAL A 84 -0.99 -3.62 10.50
CA VAL A 84 -0.60 -4.58 9.46
C VAL A 84 -1.64 -4.55 8.37
N ILE A 85 -1.34 -3.88 7.27
CA ILE A 85 -2.29 -3.61 6.19
C ILE A 85 -1.88 -4.43 4.95
N PRO A 86 -2.61 -5.50 4.62
CA PRO A 86 -2.41 -6.16 3.35
C PRO A 86 -2.77 -5.20 2.22
N ALA A 87 -2.02 -5.26 1.12
CA ALA A 87 -2.28 -4.54 -0.10
C ALA A 87 -3.50 -5.14 -0.84
N ILE A 88 -4.66 -5.14 -0.17
CA ILE A 88 -5.94 -5.68 -0.69
C ILE A 88 -6.40 -4.89 -1.93
N ALA A 89 -5.90 -3.66 -2.10
CA ALA A 89 -6.22 -2.82 -3.25
C ALA A 89 -5.47 -3.18 -4.54
N GLY A 90 -4.69 -4.28 -4.57
CA GLY A 90 -4.05 -4.77 -5.80
C GLY A 90 -2.98 -3.83 -6.40
N GLY A 91 -2.56 -2.82 -5.65
CA GLY A 91 -1.51 -1.90 -6.07
C GLY A 91 -0.15 -2.43 -5.67
N GLN A 92 0.73 -2.63 -6.65
CA GLN A 92 2.14 -2.95 -6.41
C GLN A 92 2.80 -1.92 -5.49
N VAL A 93 3.80 -2.35 -4.72
CA VAL A 93 4.67 -1.44 -3.96
C VAL A 93 5.30 -0.45 -4.93
N LEU A 94 5.31 0.82 -4.55
CA LEU A 94 5.97 1.84 -5.35
C LEU A 94 7.48 1.59 -5.32
N THR A 95 8.10 1.51 -6.50
CA THR A 95 9.57 1.52 -6.58
C THR A 95 10.11 2.86 -6.09
N GLU A 96 11.39 2.92 -5.71
CA GLU A 96 12.03 4.17 -5.28
C GLU A 96 11.87 5.29 -6.32
N ASP A 97 12.06 4.97 -7.60
CA ASP A 97 11.82 5.90 -8.71
C ASP A 97 10.37 6.41 -8.77
N GLN A 98 9.39 5.56 -8.48
CA GLN A 98 7.98 5.93 -8.45
C GLN A 98 7.66 6.79 -7.23
N VAL A 99 8.24 6.49 -6.06
CA VAL A 99 8.12 7.33 -4.86
C VAL A 99 8.67 8.73 -5.14
N ASN A 100 9.85 8.82 -5.76
CA ASN A 100 10.47 10.09 -6.12
C ASN A 100 9.62 10.86 -7.15
N ARG A 101 9.15 10.18 -8.20
CA ARG A 101 8.31 10.76 -9.26
C ARG A 101 6.98 11.29 -8.73
N TYR A 102 6.32 10.55 -7.84
CA TYR A 102 4.97 10.86 -7.34
C TYR A 102 4.96 11.46 -5.92
N SER A 103 6.12 11.87 -5.39
CA SER A 103 6.30 12.42 -4.04
C SER A 103 5.24 13.46 -3.66
N ARG A 104 4.95 14.42 -4.55
CA ARG A 104 3.94 15.46 -4.31
C ARG A 104 2.52 14.91 -4.15
N HIS A 105 2.16 13.85 -4.88
CA HIS A 105 0.85 13.21 -4.73
C HIS A 105 0.79 12.36 -3.46
N ILE A 106 1.87 11.63 -3.16
CA ILE A 106 1.97 10.76 -1.97
C ILE A 106 1.82 11.56 -0.68
N ILE A 107 2.37 12.78 -0.62
CA ILE A 107 2.28 13.63 0.58
C ILE A 107 0.86 14.20 0.78
N MET A 108 0.01 14.23 -0.26
CA MET A 108 -1.36 14.74 -0.13
C MET A 108 -2.22 13.78 0.71
N PRO A 109 -2.86 14.23 1.81
CA PRO A 109 -3.65 13.36 2.68
C PRO A 109 -4.77 12.60 1.96
N GLN A 110 -5.42 13.26 1.00
CA GLN A 110 -6.50 12.69 0.19
C GLN A 110 -6.04 11.65 -0.85
N VAL A 111 -4.74 11.55 -1.16
CA VAL A 111 -4.19 10.57 -2.11
C VAL A 111 -3.35 9.54 -1.36
N GLY A 112 -2.26 9.96 -0.71
CA GLY A 112 -1.36 9.05 -0.01
C GLY A 112 -0.65 8.06 -0.92
N SER A 113 0.21 7.23 -0.33
CA SER A 113 0.85 6.11 -1.03
C SER A 113 -0.19 5.13 -1.58
N LEU A 114 -1.28 4.90 -0.83
CA LEU A 114 -2.39 4.03 -1.23
C LEU A 114 -3.12 4.54 -2.49
N GLY A 115 -3.44 5.83 -2.56
CA GLY A 115 -4.12 6.42 -3.72
C GLY A 115 -3.24 6.40 -4.96
N GLN A 116 -1.94 6.66 -4.82
CA GLN A 116 -1.01 6.56 -5.94
C GLN A 116 -0.92 5.13 -6.48
N ARG A 117 -0.83 4.13 -5.60
CA ARG A 117 -0.87 2.71 -6.00
C ARG A 117 -2.17 2.35 -6.73
N LYS A 118 -3.31 2.89 -6.31
CA LYS A 118 -4.60 2.70 -7.00
C LYS A 118 -4.61 3.33 -8.39
N LEU A 119 -4.06 4.53 -8.56
CA LEU A 119 -3.92 5.17 -9.88
C LEU A 119 -3.06 4.29 -10.81
N MET A 120 -1.93 3.79 -10.31
CA MET A 120 -1.05 2.90 -11.08
C MET A 120 -1.69 1.57 -11.46
N ALA A 121 -2.60 1.04 -10.65
CA ALA A 121 -3.37 -0.15 -11.02
C ALA A 121 -4.57 0.16 -11.96
N ALA A 122 -4.95 1.43 -12.12
CA ALA A 122 -6.12 1.81 -12.88
C ALA A 122 -5.91 1.64 -14.39
N LYS A 123 -7.01 1.30 -15.06
CA LYS A 123 -7.11 1.23 -16.52
C LYS A 123 -8.19 2.19 -16.98
N VAL A 124 -7.86 3.07 -17.91
CA VAL A 124 -8.78 4.06 -18.47
C VAL A 124 -8.85 3.88 -19.98
N LEU A 125 -10.07 3.83 -20.53
CA LEU A 125 -10.31 3.90 -21.96
C LEU A 125 -10.77 5.32 -22.32
N ILE A 126 -10.06 5.98 -23.23
CA ILE A 126 -10.39 7.28 -23.78
C ILE A 126 -10.96 7.05 -25.17
N ILE A 127 -12.17 7.57 -25.43
CA ILE A 127 -12.84 7.48 -26.73
C ILE A 127 -12.72 8.85 -27.41
N GLY A 128 -11.95 8.90 -28.50
CA GLY A 128 -11.56 10.10 -29.24
C GLY A 128 -10.30 10.76 -28.67
N ALA A 129 -9.30 10.99 -29.53
CA ALA A 129 -8.05 11.68 -29.24
C ALA A 129 -8.04 13.13 -29.76
N GLY A 130 -9.22 13.75 -29.91
CA GLY A 130 -9.36 15.17 -30.24
C GLY A 130 -9.00 16.12 -29.08
N GLY A 131 -9.53 17.36 -29.12
CA GLY A 131 -9.12 18.44 -28.21
C GLY A 131 -9.36 18.21 -26.71
N LEU A 132 -10.15 17.20 -26.33
CA LEU A 132 -10.38 16.82 -24.93
C LEU A 132 -9.64 15.53 -24.56
N GLY A 133 -9.72 14.50 -25.41
CA GLY A 133 -9.09 13.21 -25.13
C GLY A 133 -7.57 13.28 -25.07
N SER A 134 -6.95 14.06 -25.96
CA SER A 134 -5.49 14.26 -25.96
C SER A 134 -4.96 14.86 -24.65
N PRO A 135 -5.45 16.02 -24.16
CA PRO A 135 -5.00 16.54 -22.86
C PRO A 135 -5.40 15.65 -21.69
N SER A 136 -6.57 15.00 -21.71
CA SER A 136 -6.94 14.03 -20.66
C SER A 136 -5.96 12.86 -20.60
N ALA A 137 -5.55 12.30 -21.74
CA ALA A 137 -4.55 11.23 -21.80
C ALA A 137 -3.21 11.66 -21.19
N LEU A 138 -2.77 12.88 -21.51
CA LEU A 138 -1.56 13.47 -20.94
C LEU A 138 -1.65 13.54 -19.41
N TYR A 139 -2.71 14.14 -18.87
CA TYR A 139 -2.87 14.31 -17.42
C TYR A 139 -3.02 12.98 -16.68
N LEU A 140 -3.76 12.03 -17.23
CA LEU A 140 -3.91 10.70 -16.63
C LEU A 140 -2.57 9.95 -16.62
N THR A 141 -1.78 10.05 -17.69
CA THR A 141 -0.43 9.46 -17.75
C THR A 141 0.47 10.07 -16.67
N LEU A 142 0.48 11.41 -16.57
CA LEU A 142 1.29 12.14 -15.58
C LEU A 142 0.85 11.86 -14.14
N ALA A 143 -0.44 11.67 -13.91
CA ALA A 143 -0.99 11.23 -12.62
C ALA A 143 -0.53 9.80 -12.24
N GLY A 144 -0.03 9.04 -13.20
CA GLY A 144 0.46 7.68 -13.01
C GLY A 144 -0.59 6.61 -13.23
N VAL A 145 -1.60 6.84 -14.09
CA VAL A 145 -2.52 5.77 -14.51
C VAL A 145 -1.75 4.69 -15.27
N GLY A 146 -1.85 3.43 -14.84
CA GLY A 146 -1.00 2.36 -15.36
C GLY A 146 -1.37 1.85 -16.74
N THR A 147 -2.62 2.00 -17.18
CA THR A 147 -3.01 1.64 -18.54
C THR A 147 -3.96 2.67 -19.11
N ILE A 148 -3.59 3.24 -20.25
CA ILE A 148 -4.47 4.10 -21.04
C ILE A 148 -4.71 3.44 -22.39
N GLY A 149 -5.95 3.03 -22.63
CA GLY A 149 -6.42 2.66 -23.95
C GLY A 149 -6.97 3.90 -24.65
N ILE A 150 -6.66 4.07 -25.93
CA ILE A 150 -7.22 5.13 -26.76
C ILE A 150 -7.94 4.46 -27.93
N ALA A 151 -9.22 4.78 -28.11
CA ALA A 151 -10.02 4.38 -29.25
C ALA A 151 -10.42 5.64 -30.01
N ASP A 152 -9.83 5.85 -31.18
CA ASP A 152 -10.16 6.95 -32.08
C ASP A 152 -10.65 6.40 -33.42
N PHE A 153 -11.63 7.09 -34.00
CA PHE A 153 -12.18 6.77 -35.32
C PHE A 153 -11.53 7.59 -36.43
N ASP A 154 -10.75 8.62 -36.08
CA ASP A 154 -10.02 9.44 -37.04
C ASP A 154 -8.91 8.63 -37.73
N ILE A 155 -8.87 8.72 -39.05
CA ILE A 155 -7.80 8.13 -39.86
C ILE A 155 -6.71 9.19 -39.99
N VAL A 156 -5.52 8.89 -39.46
CA VAL A 156 -4.36 9.76 -39.60
C VAL A 156 -3.85 9.67 -41.05
N ASP A 157 -3.94 10.77 -41.79
CA ASP A 157 -3.35 10.91 -43.13
C ASP A 157 -2.00 11.62 -43.04
N LEU A 158 -1.10 11.33 -43.99
CA LEU A 158 0.19 12.02 -44.10
C LEU A 158 -0.06 13.41 -44.69
N SER A 159 0.43 14.44 -43.99
CA SER A 159 0.39 15.84 -44.44
C SER A 159 1.11 16.08 -45.77
#